data_AF-A0A7S1SI70-F1
#
_entry.id   AF-A0A7S1SI70-F1
#
_cell.length_a   1.000
_cell.length_b   1.000
_cell.length_c   1.000
_cell.angle_alpha   90.00
_cell.angle_beta   90.00
_cell.angle_gamma   90.00
#
_symmetry.space_group_name_H-M   'P 1'
#
loop_
_entity.id
_entity.type
_entity.pdbx_description
1 polymer ?
#
loop_
_entity_poly.entity_id
_entity_poly.type
_entity_poly.pdbx_seq_one_letter_code
_entity_poly.pdbx_strand_id
1 'polypeptide(L)'
;FYSFDVIQFQADLYYLHVFSNARATPPPFIERTKNFSGAEIEGLVKSAVSFALHRQVDVEDLSKSVDKENLRVTMQDFDAALEEVSPAFGSDKASLETYRLNGIIPYSDAFTHLHNTARMLVQQCKSSEKTPLVSLLLDGPMGSGTTALAAT
;
A
#
# COMPACT_ATOMS: atom_id res chain seq x y z
N PHE A 1 12.76 9.99 -4.65
CA PHE A 1 13.80 10.26 -3.65
C PHE A 1 13.34 11.15 -2.49
N TYR A 2 12.04 11.37 -2.28
CA TYR A 2 11.52 12.26 -1.20
C TYR A 2 10.75 11.53 -0.09
N SER A 3 10.68 10.20 -0.11
CA SER A 3 9.71 9.47 0.72
C SER A 3 10.18 9.29 2.17
N PHE A 4 11.44 8.93 2.41
CA PHE A 4 11.91 8.59 3.76
C PHE A 4 12.04 9.82 4.69
N ASP A 5 12.71 10.88 4.23
CA ASP A 5 12.94 12.06 5.07
C ASP A 5 11.65 12.85 5.34
N VAL A 6 10.69 12.86 4.40
CA VAL A 6 9.40 13.54 4.59
C VAL A 6 8.51 12.74 5.55
N ILE A 7 8.51 11.40 5.47
CA ILE A 7 7.78 10.55 6.43
C ILE A 7 8.35 10.75 7.83
N GLN A 8 9.67 10.67 7.98
CA GLN A 8 10.33 10.82 9.27
C GLN A 8 10.13 12.22 9.85
N PHE A 9 10.26 13.27 9.03
CA PHE A 9 10.13 14.67 9.46
C PHE A 9 8.69 15.08 9.77
N GLN A 10 7.70 14.67 8.95
CA GLN A 10 6.28 14.94 9.25
C GLN A 10 5.76 14.09 10.40
N ALA A 11 6.25 12.85 10.55
CA ALA A 11 6.04 12.11 11.77
C ALA A 11 6.64 12.90 12.94
N ASP A 12 7.94 13.18 12.96
CA ASP A 12 8.60 13.85 14.10
C ASP A 12 7.99 15.24 14.46
N LEU A 13 7.53 16.04 13.49
CA LEU A 13 6.88 17.34 13.73
C LEU A 13 5.47 17.26 14.33
N TYR A 14 4.71 16.19 14.07
CA TYR A 14 3.37 15.97 14.65
C TYR A 14 3.39 14.96 15.81
N TYR A 15 4.47 14.19 16.01
CA TYR A 15 4.52 12.98 16.86
C TYR A 15 5.16 13.11 18.25
N LEU A 16 5.60 14.29 18.68
CA LEU A 16 6.27 14.47 19.97
C LEU A 16 5.43 14.04 21.20
N HIS A 17 4.14 13.70 21.04
CA HIS A 17 3.28 13.18 22.11
C HIS A 17 2.77 11.74 21.94
N VAL A 18 2.80 11.14 20.74
CA VAL A 18 2.11 9.85 20.49
C VAL A 18 3.07 8.66 20.46
N PHE A 19 4.33 8.89 20.09
CA PHE A 19 5.36 7.85 20.02
C PHE A 19 6.43 8.06 21.10
N SER A 20 6.04 8.03 22.38
CA SER A 20 7.03 8.12 23.47
C SER A 20 8.01 6.94 23.50
N ASN A 21 7.80 5.84 22.75
CA ASN A 21 8.64 4.64 22.84
C ASN A 21 8.94 3.88 21.54
N ALA A 22 8.57 4.39 20.36
CA ALA A 22 8.94 3.74 19.10
C ALA A 22 9.79 4.70 18.25
N ARG A 23 11.08 4.78 18.60
CA ARG A 23 12.16 5.37 17.78
C ARG A 23 12.35 4.68 16.42
N ALA A 24 11.52 3.70 16.07
CA ALA A 24 11.57 2.99 14.80
C ALA A 24 10.14 2.82 14.30
N THR A 25 9.78 3.55 13.24
CA THR A 25 8.69 3.15 12.36
C THR A 25 8.98 1.72 11.89
N PRO A 26 8.05 0.76 12.05
CA PRO A 26 8.35 -0.62 11.72
C PRO A 26 8.52 -0.78 10.20
N PRO A 27 9.49 -1.59 9.74
CA PRO A 27 9.75 -1.84 8.32
C PRO A 27 8.52 -2.09 7.44
N PRO A 28 7.52 -2.89 7.84
CA PRO A 28 6.34 -3.15 7.01
C PRO A 28 5.47 -1.92 6.71
N PHE A 29 5.53 -0.87 7.53
CA PHE A 29 4.79 0.37 7.29
C PHE A 29 5.38 1.16 6.11
N ILE A 30 6.70 1.18 6.00
CA ILE A 30 7.44 1.93 4.99
C ILE A 30 7.22 1.31 3.60
N GLU A 31 7.23 -0.02 3.50
CA GLU A 31 6.99 -0.72 2.24
C GLU A 31 5.58 -0.46 1.67
N ARG A 32 4.59 -0.30 2.55
CA ARG A 32 3.18 -0.11 2.17
C ARG A 32 2.84 1.34 1.83
N THR A 33 3.67 2.31 2.23
CA THR A 33 3.43 3.75 2.04
C THR A 33 4.29 4.40 0.95
N LYS A 34 5.02 3.60 0.16
CA LYS A 34 5.98 4.08 -0.87
C LYS A 34 5.42 5.08 -1.90
N ASN A 35 4.11 5.04 -2.16
CA ASN A 35 3.45 5.92 -3.13
C ASN A 35 2.62 7.04 -2.49
N PHE A 36 2.65 7.17 -1.16
CA PHE A 36 1.90 8.22 -0.47
C PHE A 36 2.65 9.55 -0.57
N SER A 37 1.90 10.61 -0.81
CA SER A 37 2.31 12.00 -0.67
C SER A 37 2.32 12.41 0.80
N GLY A 38 2.98 13.54 1.11
CA GLY A 38 3.03 14.07 2.47
C GLY A 38 1.65 14.34 3.08
N ALA A 39 0.69 14.81 2.26
CA ALA A 39 -0.69 15.05 2.71
C ALA A 39 -1.45 13.74 3.01
N GLU A 40 -1.20 12.69 2.24
CA GLU A 40 -1.82 11.38 2.46
C GLU A 40 -1.23 10.68 3.69
N ILE A 41 0.07 10.84 3.93
CA ILE A 41 0.70 10.38 5.18
C ILE A 41 0.08 11.11 6.37
N GLU A 42 -0.07 12.44 6.30
CA GLU A 42 -0.72 13.21 7.36
C GLU A 42 -2.17 12.74 7.62
N GLY A 43 -2.95 12.52 6.56
CA GLY A 43 -4.31 11.99 6.65
C GLY A 43 -4.35 10.59 7.28
N LEU A 44 -3.42 9.73 6.88
CA LEU A 44 -3.30 8.36 7.40
C LEU A 44 -2.95 8.34 8.89
N VAL A 45 -2.07 9.23 9.34
CA VAL A 45 -1.76 9.39 10.78
C VAL A 45 -2.99 9.86 11.55
N LYS A 46 -3.73 10.85 11.03
CA LYS A 46 -4.97 11.33 11.68
C LYS A 46 -6.03 10.23 11.79
N SER A 47 -6.18 9.41 10.75
CA SER A 47 -7.06 8.25 10.77
C SER A 47 -6.60 7.20 11.81
N ALA A 48 -5.31 6.86 11.86
CA ALA A 48 -4.77 5.93 12.87
C ALA A 48 -4.98 6.42 14.32
N VAL A 49 -4.82 7.73 14.56
CA VAL A 49 -5.12 8.34 15.87
C VAL A 49 -6.60 8.23 16.20
N SER A 50 -7.48 8.41 15.21
CA SER A 50 -8.93 8.23 15.37
C SER A 50 -9.28 6.78 15.77
N PHE A 51 -8.66 5.78 15.13
CA PHE A 51 -8.83 4.38 15.50
C PHE A 51 -8.35 4.07 16.92
N ALA A 52 -7.19 4.61 17.31
CA ALA A 52 -6.68 4.46 18.67
C ALA A 52 -7.60 5.09 19.72
N LEU A 53 -8.19 6.26 19.41
CA LEU A 53 -9.20 6.91 20.26
C LEU A 53 -10.46 6.07 20.36
N HIS A 54 -10.99 5.58 19.23
CA HIS A 54 -12.18 4.74 19.20
C HIS A 54 -12.02 3.46 20.03
N ARG A 55 -10.81 2.86 20.07
CA ARG A 55 -10.52 1.69 20.91
C ARG A 55 -10.58 1.99 22.41
N GLN A 56 -10.23 3.20 22.84
CA GLN A 56 -10.21 3.57 24.25
C GLN A 56 -11.50 4.22 24.75
N VAL A 57 -12.43 4.53 23.85
CA VAL A 57 -13.77 5.00 24.21
C VAL A 57 -14.64 3.77 24.48
N ASP A 58 -15.11 3.64 25.72
CA ASP A 58 -16.12 2.65 26.09
C ASP A 58 -17.48 3.11 25.53
N VAL A 59 -17.92 2.49 24.43
CA VAL A 59 -19.15 2.87 23.70
C VAL A 59 -20.41 2.70 24.58
N GLU A 60 -20.35 1.82 25.57
CA GLU A 60 -21.44 1.60 26.53
C GLU A 60 -21.43 2.60 27.69
N ASP A 61 -20.29 3.26 27.96
CA ASP A 61 -20.12 4.21 29.06
C ASP A 61 -19.28 5.43 28.67
N LEU A 62 -19.92 6.37 27.97
CA LEU A 62 -19.37 7.67 27.55
C LEU A 62 -18.97 8.59 28.72
N SER A 63 -19.24 8.20 29.97
CA SER A 63 -18.88 8.99 31.16
C SER A 63 -17.46 8.76 31.64
N LYS A 64 -16.81 7.66 31.21
CA LYS A 64 -15.41 7.39 31.49
C LYS A 64 -14.53 8.33 30.67
N SER A 65 -13.71 9.13 31.36
CA SER A 65 -12.73 9.98 30.71
C SER A 65 -11.68 9.12 30.00
N VAL A 66 -11.44 9.39 28.73
CA VAL A 66 -10.32 8.80 27.98
C VAL A 66 -9.02 9.20 28.66
N ASP A 67 -8.22 8.22 29.06
CA ASP A 67 -6.86 8.43 29.59
C ASP A 67 -5.93 8.89 28.47
N LYS A 68 -6.00 10.19 28.14
CA LYS A 68 -5.20 10.81 27.08
C LYS A 68 -3.69 10.62 27.28
N GLU A 69 -3.25 10.43 28.52
CA GLU A 69 -1.85 10.19 28.88
C GLU A 69 -1.37 8.77 28.53
N ASN A 70 -2.28 7.81 28.40
CA ASN A 70 -1.98 6.41 28.06
C ASN A 70 -2.44 6.00 26.66
N LEU A 71 -2.98 6.94 25.88
CA LEU A 71 -3.36 6.72 24.49
C LEU A 71 -2.10 6.42 23.66
N ARG A 72 -1.95 5.18 23.23
CA ARG A 72 -0.88 4.75 22.34
C ARG A 72 -1.46 4.25 21.03
N VAL A 73 -1.01 4.83 19.93
CA VAL A 73 -1.31 4.33 18.59
C VAL A 73 -0.48 3.07 18.38
N THR A 74 -1.14 2.00 17.99
CA THR A 74 -0.55 0.69 17.73
C THR A 74 -0.46 0.43 16.24
N MET A 75 0.29 -0.58 15.83
CA MET A 75 0.35 -0.97 14.41
C MET A 75 -1.00 -1.40 13.84
N GLN A 76 -1.89 -1.97 14.66
CA GLN A 76 -3.23 -2.33 14.22
C GLN A 76 -4.06 -1.09 13.80
N ASP A 77 -3.83 0.05 14.45
CA ASP A 77 -4.50 1.31 14.08
C ASP A 77 -4.01 1.84 12.73
N PHE A 78 -2.72 1.66 12.43
CA PHE A 78 -2.16 1.96 11.11
C PHE A 78 -2.65 0.99 10.03
N ASP A 79 -2.82 -0.29 10.37
CA ASP A 79 -3.38 -1.27 9.44
C ASP A 79 -4.82 -0.89 9.06
N ALA A 80 -5.64 -0.51 10.04
CA ALA A 80 -7.00 -0.01 9.80
C ALA A 80 -6.99 1.30 8.98
N ALA A 81 -6.10 2.24 9.30
CA ALA A 81 -5.97 3.49 8.54
C ALA A 81 -5.49 3.28 7.10
N LEU A 82 -4.66 2.27 6.84
CA LEU A 82 -4.20 1.88 5.50
C LEU A 82 -5.32 1.28 4.64
N GLU A 83 -6.40 0.78 5.24
CA GLU A 83 -7.59 0.34 4.51
C GLU A 83 -8.47 1.51 4.07
N GLU A 84 -8.51 2.59 4.87
CA GLU A 84 -9.32 3.78 4.59
C GLU A 84 -8.61 4.76 3.63
N VAL A 85 -7.31 4.98 3.83
CA VAL A 85 -6.55 5.99 3.09
C VAL A 85 -5.75 5.33 1.98
N SER A 86 -6.23 5.45 0.75
CA SER A 86 -5.51 5.03 -0.46
C SER A 86 -4.71 6.19 -1.07
N PRO A 87 -3.49 5.96 -1.59
CA PRO A 87 -2.75 7.00 -2.29
C PRO A 87 -3.43 7.32 -3.62
N ALA A 88 -3.64 8.60 -3.90
CA ALA A 88 -4.12 9.14 -5.18
C ALA A 88 -3.02 9.11 -6.25
N PHE A 89 -1.75 8.99 -5.85
CA PHE A 89 -0.61 8.86 -6.76
C PHE A 89 -0.13 7.40 -6.82
N GLY A 90 0.05 6.87 -8.03
CA GLY A 90 0.40 5.47 -8.26
C GLY A 90 -0.76 4.71 -8.91
N SER A 91 -0.43 3.66 -9.65
CA SER A 91 -1.34 2.88 -10.51
C SER A 91 -2.72 2.71 -9.91
N ASP A 92 -3.76 2.97 -10.70
CA ASP A 92 -5.16 2.70 -10.33
C ASP A 92 -5.37 1.20 -10.14
N LYS A 93 -4.95 0.70 -8.98
CA LYS A 93 -5.02 -0.72 -8.62
C LYS A 93 -6.49 -1.16 -8.67
N ALA A 94 -7.42 -0.32 -8.27
CA ALA A 94 -8.86 -0.63 -8.34
C ALA A 94 -9.32 -0.87 -9.78
N SER A 95 -8.90 -0.04 -10.74
CA SER A 95 -9.17 -0.30 -12.16
C SER A 95 -8.45 -1.55 -12.67
N LEU A 96 -7.20 -1.80 -12.26
CA LEU A 96 -6.46 -3.01 -12.65
C LEU A 96 -7.11 -4.30 -12.13
N GLU A 97 -7.61 -4.29 -10.89
CA GLU A 97 -8.39 -5.40 -10.31
C GLU A 97 -9.70 -5.63 -11.07
N THR A 98 -10.33 -4.56 -11.58
CA THR A 98 -11.54 -4.66 -12.41
C THR A 98 -11.27 -5.40 -13.73
N TYR A 99 -10.06 -5.34 -14.27
CA TYR A 99 -9.68 -6.14 -15.44
C TYR A 99 -9.34 -7.60 -15.10
N ARG A 100 -9.31 -7.97 -13.81
CA ARG A 100 -8.93 -9.30 -13.30
C ARG A 100 -9.92 -9.86 -12.29
N LEU A 101 -11.23 -9.60 -12.47
CA LEU A 101 -12.30 -10.00 -11.53
C LEU A 101 -12.25 -11.46 -11.06
N ASN A 102 -11.83 -12.39 -11.93
CA ASN A 102 -11.76 -13.83 -11.61
C ASN A 102 -10.31 -14.34 -11.46
N GLY A 103 -9.35 -13.42 -11.34
CA GLY A 103 -7.93 -13.74 -11.41
C GLY A 103 -7.50 -14.29 -12.77
N ILE A 104 -6.35 -14.96 -12.78
CA ILE A 104 -5.76 -15.59 -13.96
C ILE A 104 -5.55 -17.06 -13.66
N ILE A 105 -6.24 -17.93 -14.42
CA ILE A 105 -6.17 -19.38 -14.25
C ILE A 105 -5.15 -19.93 -15.25
N PRO A 106 -4.11 -20.65 -14.79
CA PRO A 106 -3.21 -21.34 -15.69
C PRO A 106 -3.94 -22.51 -16.34
N TYR A 107 -4.34 -22.34 -17.61
CA TYR A 107 -5.15 -23.31 -18.35
C TYR A 107 -4.34 -24.22 -19.27
N SER A 108 -3.05 -23.91 -19.49
CA SER A 108 -2.17 -24.71 -20.34
C SER A 108 -0.69 -24.47 -20.04
N ASP A 109 0.17 -25.38 -20.52
CA ASP A 109 1.62 -25.23 -20.47
C ASP A 109 2.09 -24.05 -21.32
N ALA A 110 1.45 -23.82 -22.48
CA ALA A 110 1.73 -22.66 -23.34
C ALA A 110 1.47 -21.35 -22.59
N PHE A 111 0.35 -21.26 -21.88
CA PHE A 111 0.03 -20.10 -21.04
C PHE A 111 1.06 -19.91 -19.91
N THR A 112 1.42 -20.99 -19.23
CA THR A 112 2.41 -20.94 -18.14
C THR A 112 3.78 -20.46 -18.64
N HIS A 113 4.20 -20.94 -19.80
CA HIS A 113 5.43 -20.51 -20.45
C HIS A 113 5.40 -19.02 -20.83
N LEU A 114 4.29 -18.56 -21.41
CA LEU A 114 4.07 -17.14 -21.73
C LEU A 114 4.14 -16.26 -20.47
N HIS A 115 3.42 -16.63 -19.41
CA HIS A 115 3.38 -15.90 -18.16
C HIS A 115 4.77 -15.80 -17.50
N ASN A 116 5.53 -16.90 -17.49
CA ASN A 116 6.90 -16.92 -16.98
C ASN A 116 7.83 -16.03 -17.80
N THR A 117 7.68 -16.02 -19.12
CA THR A 117 8.47 -15.16 -20.01
C THR A 117 8.19 -13.69 -19.76
N ALA A 118 6.91 -13.30 -19.66
CA ALA A 118 6.53 -11.93 -19.31
C ALA A 118 7.11 -11.50 -17.95
N ARG A 119 7.04 -12.37 -16.94
CA ARG A 119 7.63 -12.12 -15.61
C ARG A 119 9.14 -11.93 -15.69
N MET A 120 9.83 -12.76 -16.46
CA MET A 120 11.29 -12.65 -16.66
C MET A 120 11.67 -11.30 -17.28
N LEU A 121 10.92 -10.84 -18.28
CA LEU A 121 11.15 -9.54 -18.93
C LEU A 121 10.91 -8.36 -17.98
N VAL A 122 9.89 -8.45 -17.11
CA VAL A 122 9.67 -7.46 -16.04
C VAL A 122 10.85 -7.45 -15.06
N GLN A 123 11.39 -8.62 -14.68
CA GLN A 123 12.57 -8.70 -13.81
C GLN A 123 13.80 -8.12 -14.50
N GLN A 124 13.99 -8.38 -15.79
CA GLN A 124 15.07 -7.78 -16.58
C GLN A 124 14.96 -6.26 -16.59
N CYS A 125 13.77 -5.70 -16.82
CA CYS A 125 13.54 -4.26 -16.79
C CYS A 125 13.83 -3.65 -15.41
N LYS A 126 13.58 -4.39 -14.32
CA LYS A 126 13.83 -3.94 -12.94
C LYS A 126 15.30 -4.00 -12.53
N SER A 127 16.06 -4.98 -13.02
CA SER A 127 17.41 -5.28 -12.53
C SER A 127 18.53 -5.01 -13.54
N SER A 128 18.22 -4.82 -14.82
CA SER A 128 19.23 -4.62 -15.87
C SER A 128 19.50 -3.13 -16.09
N GLU A 129 20.74 -2.70 -15.84
CA GLU A 129 21.18 -1.35 -16.19
C GLU A 129 21.31 -1.14 -17.72
N LYS A 130 21.46 -2.23 -18.48
CA LYS A 130 21.67 -2.19 -19.94
C LYS A 130 20.37 -2.15 -20.75
N THR A 131 19.28 -2.65 -20.18
CA THR A 131 17.97 -2.73 -20.84
C THR A 131 16.85 -2.25 -19.91
N PRO A 132 16.83 -0.95 -19.57
CA PRO A 132 15.85 -0.38 -18.65
C PRO A 132 14.45 -0.22 -19.26
N LEU A 133 14.29 -0.47 -20.56
CA LEU A 133 13.02 -0.41 -21.27
C LEU A 133 12.82 -1.68 -22.09
N VAL A 134 11.70 -2.36 -21.86
CA VAL A 134 11.25 -3.54 -22.60
C VAL A 134 9.82 -3.29 -23.05
N SER A 135 9.55 -3.50 -24.34
CA SER A 135 8.20 -3.41 -24.91
C SER A 135 7.69 -4.81 -25.25
N LEU A 136 6.45 -5.10 -24.88
CA LEU A 136 5.79 -6.38 -25.09
C LEU A 136 4.47 -6.17 -25.83
N LEU A 137 4.19 -7.02 -26.81
CA LEU A 137 2.90 -7.11 -27.49
C LEU A 137 2.25 -8.45 -27.14
N LEU A 138 1.07 -8.40 -26.53
CA LEU A 138 0.23 -9.56 -26.29
C LEU A 138 -0.84 -9.62 -27.38
N ASP A 139 -0.70 -10.57 -28.30
CA ASP A 139 -1.64 -10.79 -29.40
C ASP A 139 -2.49 -12.04 -29.16
N GLY A 140 -3.74 -11.98 -29.61
CA GLY A 140 -4.70 -13.07 -29.45
C GLY A 140 -6.10 -12.71 -29.94
N PRO A 141 -6.96 -13.71 -30.20
CA PRO A 141 -8.34 -13.49 -30.62
C PRO A 141 -9.13 -12.74 -29.54
N MET A 142 -10.27 -12.14 -29.93
CA MET A 142 -11.16 -11.46 -28.98
C MET A 142 -11.57 -12.40 -27.85
N GLY A 143 -11.53 -11.91 -26.61
CA GLY A 143 -11.87 -12.69 -25.42
C GLY A 143 -10.79 -13.65 -24.92
N SER A 144 -9.59 -13.65 -25.50
CA SER A 144 -8.45 -14.50 -25.07
C SER A 144 -7.81 -14.08 -23.74
N GLY A 145 -8.24 -12.96 -23.14
CA GLY A 145 -7.76 -12.49 -21.84
C GLY A 145 -6.41 -11.76 -21.89
N THR A 146 -5.97 -11.26 -23.04
CA THR A 146 -4.73 -10.48 -23.19
C THR A 146 -4.70 -9.25 -22.29
N THR A 147 -5.81 -8.51 -22.17
CA THR A 147 -5.94 -7.37 -21.25
C THR A 147 -5.84 -7.79 -19.78
N ALA A 148 -6.48 -8.90 -19.40
CA ALA A 148 -6.41 -9.42 -18.04
C ALA A 148 -4.99 -9.86 -17.68
N LEU A 149 -4.28 -10.47 -18.63
CA LEU A 149 -2.87 -10.85 -18.48
C LEU A 149 -1.95 -9.63 -18.37
N ALA A 150 -2.21 -8.56 -19.14
CA ALA A 150 -1.43 -7.32 -19.08
C ALA A 150 -1.60 -6.57 -17.74
N ALA A 151 -2.76 -6.71 -17.10
CA ALA A 151 -3.04 -6.14 -15.78
C ALA A 151 -2.42 -6.95 -14.61
N THR A 152 -1.71 -8.05 -14.89
CA THR A 152 -1.12 -8.97 -13.90
C THR A 152 0.33 -8.67 -13.60
#